data_AF-A0A938LKM3-F1
#
_entry.id   AF-A0A938LKM3-F1
#
_cell.length_a   1.000
_cell.length_b   1.000
_cell.length_c   1.000
_cell.angle_alpha   90.00
_cell.angle_beta   90.00
_cell.angle_gamma   90.00
#
_symmetry.space_group_name_H-M   'P 1'
#
loop_
_entity.id
_entity.type
_entity.pdbx_description
1 polymer ?
#
loop_
_entity_poly.entity_id
_entity_poly.type
_entity_poly.pdbx_seq_one_letter_code
_entity_poly.pdbx_strand_id
1 'polypeptide(L)'
;MANTVSDIEKACMEGRVDDAEKLLGQTPKAEMETADYHYHLGRVREAQGRYEDAVEAYERVLQLDSTHRLTLFRLAYLYDLRGEENLAMDYYKQCIQQPPVHEGALMNLGVLYDDAGRYEEAIECFQRVLAGNPNHARARLFRRDAQASLEMYYDEEGERRRDKRNQVLEIPVTDFELSVRSRNCLKKMNIRTLGDLIRHSEQELLAYKNFGETSLQEIKDMLGSKNLKLGMAVEPSEERRILAPPPPALLAPPPRAAGSSANVADLEFSARSRKALERLGCVTLGDIAAMSEEKLLAQKNFGETSLNEIKRVLRRFGLQLGG
;
A
#
# COMPACT_ATOMS: atom_id res chain seq x y z
N MET A 1 33.53 25.66 20.36
CA MET A 1 33.52 24.47 19.49
C MET A 1 32.17 23.75 19.45
N ALA A 2 31.33 23.80 20.51
CA ALA A 2 30.03 23.10 20.49
C ALA A 2 28.95 23.68 19.54
N ASN A 3 29.05 24.93 19.08
CA ASN A 3 28.03 25.53 18.20
C ASN A 3 28.28 25.29 16.71
N THR A 4 29.53 25.16 16.28
CA THR A 4 29.91 25.12 14.85
C THR A 4 29.32 23.93 14.10
N VAL A 5 29.22 22.77 14.74
CA VAL A 5 28.61 21.56 14.20
C VAL A 5 27.12 21.75 13.92
N SER A 6 26.38 22.27 14.91
CA SER A 6 24.96 22.55 14.77
C SER A 6 24.69 23.67 13.75
N ASP A 7 25.59 24.65 13.66
CA ASP A 7 25.51 25.76 12.71
C ASP A 7 25.69 25.29 11.25
N ILE A 8 26.58 24.33 10.98
CA ILE A 8 26.76 23.74 9.64
C ILE A 8 25.48 23.03 9.20
N GLU A 9 24.92 22.17 10.05
CA GLU A 9 23.70 21.43 9.70
C GLU A 9 22.52 22.36 9.44
N LYS A 10 22.38 23.39 10.28
CA LYS A 10 21.35 24.41 10.14
C LYS A 10 21.52 25.18 8.84
N ALA A 11 22.73 25.61 8.51
CA ALA A 11 23.01 26.32 7.26
C ALA A 11 22.69 25.45 6.03
N CYS A 12 23.03 24.15 6.05
CA CYS A 12 22.65 23.20 5.01
C CYS A 12 21.12 23.06 4.87
N MET A 13 20.38 23.02 5.99
CA MET A 13 18.90 22.92 5.96
C MET A 13 18.23 24.19 5.44
N GLU A 14 18.80 25.36 5.71
CA GLU A 14 18.32 26.66 5.26
C GLU A 14 18.74 27.01 3.82
N GLY A 15 19.51 26.14 3.16
CA GLY A 15 20.05 26.39 1.82
C GLY A 15 21.18 27.42 1.79
N ARG A 16 21.72 27.82 2.95
CA ARG A 16 22.89 28.71 3.08
C ARG A 16 24.18 27.91 2.93
N VAL A 17 24.34 27.32 1.75
CA VAL A 17 25.39 26.34 1.46
C VAL A 17 26.80 26.96 1.55
N ASP A 18 26.97 28.20 1.09
CA ASP A 18 28.25 28.91 1.17
C ASP A 18 28.69 29.17 2.62
N ASP A 19 27.73 29.45 3.51
CA ASP A 19 28.01 29.63 4.95
C ASP A 19 28.44 28.30 5.57
N ALA A 20 27.75 27.21 5.21
CA ALA A 20 28.08 25.87 5.69
C ALA A 20 29.49 25.44 5.23
N GLU A 21 29.87 25.73 3.99
CA GLU A 21 31.20 25.43 3.46
C GLU A 21 32.29 26.26 4.14
N LYS A 22 32.05 27.55 4.42
CA LYS A 22 32.97 28.39 5.19
C LYS A 22 33.18 27.87 6.61
N LEU A 23 32.10 27.50 7.30
CA LEU A 23 32.16 26.95 8.65
C LEU A 23 32.93 25.63 8.67
N LEU A 24 32.71 24.76 7.69
CA LEU A 24 33.46 23.51 7.55
C LEU A 24 34.94 23.76 7.26
N GLY A 25 35.28 24.78 6.46
CA GLY A 25 36.66 25.19 6.18
C GLY A 25 37.41 25.78 7.37
N GLN A 26 36.70 26.20 8.42
CA GLN A 26 37.28 26.69 9.68
C GLN A 26 37.60 25.56 10.67
N THR A 27 37.19 24.33 10.38
CA THR A 27 37.49 23.17 11.22
C THR A 27 39.02 22.98 11.31
N PRO A 28 39.60 22.85 12.52
CA PRO A 28 41.03 22.59 12.67
C PRO A 28 41.46 21.31 11.96
N LYS A 29 42.65 21.31 11.33
CA LYS A 29 43.18 20.13 10.62
C LYS A 29 43.19 18.84 11.45
N ALA A 30 43.39 18.97 12.76
CA ALA A 30 43.40 17.83 13.69
C ALA A 30 42.03 17.13 13.80
N GLU A 31 40.93 17.83 13.49
CA GLU A 31 39.57 17.31 13.59
C GLU A 31 39.04 16.79 12.24
N MET A 32 39.79 16.99 11.14
CA MET A 32 39.37 16.63 9.78
C MET A 32 39.36 15.13 9.48
N GLU A 33 39.87 14.28 10.38
CA GLU A 33 39.85 12.81 10.25
C GLU A 33 38.81 12.17 11.20
N THR A 34 37.85 12.96 11.70
CA THR A 34 36.80 12.46 12.58
C THR A 34 35.54 12.08 11.79
N ALA A 35 34.77 11.13 12.33
CA ALA A 35 33.47 10.74 11.79
C ALA A 35 32.52 11.96 11.65
N ASP A 36 32.49 12.83 12.66
CA ASP A 36 31.67 14.04 12.67
C ASP A 36 32.04 15.00 11.53
N TYR A 37 33.34 15.26 11.33
CA TYR A 37 33.79 16.12 10.23
C TYR A 37 33.38 15.56 8.87
N HIS A 38 33.63 14.27 8.62
CA HIS A 38 33.26 13.63 7.36
C HIS A 38 31.74 13.59 7.15
N TYR A 39 30.95 13.46 8.22
CA TYR A 39 29.51 13.56 8.15
C TYR A 39 29.06 14.96 7.73
N HIS A 40 29.61 16.01 8.33
CA HIS A 40 29.30 17.40 7.94
C HIS A 40 29.78 17.74 6.53
N LEU A 41 30.94 17.22 6.13
CA LEU A 41 31.41 17.32 4.75
C LEU A 41 30.38 16.69 3.79
N GLY A 42 29.93 15.48 4.06
CA GLY A 42 28.88 14.83 3.26
C GLY A 42 27.59 15.65 3.19
N ARG A 43 27.16 16.23 4.31
CA ARG A 43 25.97 17.10 4.37
C ARG A 43 26.11 18.37 3.51
N VAL A 44 27.27 19.02 3.55
CA VAL A 44 27.56 20.21 2.72
C VAL A 44 27.57 19.83 1.23
N ARG A 45 28.25 18.72 0.87
CA ARG A 45 28.32 18.24 -0.52
C ARG A 45 26.95 17.88 -1.06
N GLU A 46 26.12 17.24 -0.24
CA GLU A 46 24.75 16.90 -0.60
C GLU A 46 23.89 18.16 -0.81
N ALA A 47 24.04 19.18 0.04
CA ALA A 47 23.35 20.46 -0.11
C ALA A 47 23.79 21.24 -1.37
N GLN A 48 25.03 21.01 -1.84
CA GLN A 48 25.55 21.52 -3.12
C GLN A 48 25.07 20.71 -4.34
N GLY A 49 24.34 19.61 -4.14
CA GLY A 49 23.96 18.69 -5.22
C GLY A 49 25.11 17.81 -5.71
N ARG A 50 26.26 17.80 -5.01
CA ARG A 50 27.41 16.95 -5.32
C ARG A 50 27.24 15.60 -4.62
N TYR A 51 26.36 14.77 -5.16
CA TYR A 51 25.95 13.52 -4.51
C TYR A 51 27.07 12.47 -4.46
N GLU A 52 27.95 12.43 -5.46
CA GLU A 52 29.11 11.52 -5.50
C GLU A 52 30.10 11.87 -4.38
N ASP A 53 30.53 13.14 -4.29
CA ASP A 53 31.36 13.63 -3.19
C ASP A 53 30.72 13.38 -1.82
N ALA A 54 29.39 13.51 -1.72
CA ALA A 54 28.66 13.27 -0.47
C ALA A 54 28.73 11.79 -0.06
N VAL A 55 28.57 10.86 -1.01
CA VAL A 55 28.69 9.43 -0.76
C VAL A 55 30.10 9.07 -0.29
N GLU A 56 31.14 9.57 -0.96
CA GLU A 56 32.54 9.32 -0.54
C GLU A 56 32.80 9.80 0.90
N ALA A 57 32.32 10.99 1.24
CA ALA A 57 32.44 11.53 2.60
C ALA A 57 31.68 10.67 3.62
N TYR A 58 30.47 10.23 3.29
CA TYR A 58 29.68 9.35 4.16
C TYR A 58 30.27 7.94 4.31
N GLU A 59 30.83 7.36 3.25
CA GLU A 59 31.55 6.09 3.33
C GLU A 59 32.77 6.19 4.25
N ARG A 60 33.46 7.33 4.21
CA ARG A 60 34.55 7.61 5.15
C ARG A 60 34.07 7.64 6.60
N VAL A 61 32.86 8.16 6.87
CA VAL A 61 32.24 8.05 8.20
C VAL A 61 32.06 6.58 8.60
N LEU A 62 31.51 5.73 7.72
CA LEU A 62 31.29 4.32 8.04
C LEU A 62 32.59 3.50 8.20
N GLN A 63 33.71 3.96 7.63
CA GLN A 63 35.03 3.39 7.90
C GLN A 63 35.53 3.70 9.31
N LEU A 64 35.15 4.85 9.87
CA LEU A 64 35.55 5.29 11.21
C LEU A 64 34.56 4.84 12.29
N ASP A 65 33.27 4.88 11.99
CA ASP A 65 32.15 4.40 12.80
C ASP A 65 31.12 3.72 11.88
N SER A 66 31.22 2.40 11.79
CA SER A 66 30.32 1.56 10.97
C SER A 66 28.86 1.59 11.45
N THR A 67 28.63 2.08 12.66
CA THR A 67 27.33 2.15 13.30
C THR A 67 26.70 3.55 13.25
N HIS A 68 27.33 4.51 12.57
CA HIS A 68 26.87 5.90 12.54
C HIS A 68 25.49 6.05 11.87
N ARG A 69 24.44 6.10 12.72
CA ARG A 69 23.04 6.00 12.32
C ARG A 69 22.58 7.08 11.31
N LEU A 70 23.02 8.32 11.49
CA LEU A 70 22.66 9.42 10.58
C LEU A 70 23.28 9.19 9.20
N THR A 71 24.53 8.71 9.13
CA THR A 71 25.19 8.38 7.86
C THR A 71 24.49 7.23 7.15
N LEU A 72 24.16 6.15 7.87
CA LEU A 72 23.40 5.03 7.31
C LEU A 72 22.09 5.51 6.66
N PHE A 73 21.35 6.39 7.34
CA PHE A 73 20.13 6.98 6.78
C PHE A 73 20.40 7.83 5.52
N ARG A 74 21.45 8.66 5.52
CA ARG A 74 21.78 9.52 4.37
C ARG A 74 22.27 8.73 3.15
N LEU A 75 23.12 7.72 3.35
CA LEU A 75 23.54 6.81 2.28
C LEU A 75 22.33 6.07 1.69
N ALA A 76 21.46 5.52 2.55
CA ALA A 76 20.24 4.88 2.08
C ALA A 76 19.38 5.82 1.21
N TYR A 77 19.20 7.07 1.65
CA TYR A 77 18.48 8.09 0.89
C TYR A 77 19.15 8.41 -0.46
N LEU A 78 20.48 8.55 -0.50
CA LEU A 78 21.20 8.84 -1.74
C LEU A 78 21.17 7.65 -2.73
N TYR A 79 21.25 6.42 -2.23
CA TYR A 79 21.12 5.22 -3.05
C TYR A 79 19.69 5.04 -3.58
N ASP A 80 18.66 5.31 -2.77
CA ASP A 80 17.26 5.38 -3.21
C ASP A 80 17.10 6.44 -4.32
N LEU A 81 17.68 7.62 -4.12
CA LEU A 81 17.63 8.71 -5.10
C LEU A 81 18.27 8.37 -6.46
N ARG A 82 19.26 7.46 -6.47
CA ARG A 82 19.94 6.90 -7.67
C ARG A 82 19.21 5.67 -8.25
N GLY A 83 18.31 5.08 -7.48
CA GLY A 83 17.60 3.85 -7.85
C GLY A 83 18.42 2.59 -7.68
N GLU A 84 19.34 2.60 -6.72
CA GLU A 84 20.01 1.43 -6.20
C GLU A 84 19.22 0.90 -5.00
N GLU A 85 18.00 0.43 -5.27
CA GLU A 85 16.98 0.15 -4.25
C GLU A 85 17.41 -0.91 -3.24
N ASN A 86 18.07 -1.99 -3.70
CA ASN A 86 18.58 -3.04 -2.81
C ASN A 86 19.59 -2.49 -1.80
N LEU A 87 20.51 -1.67 -2.27
CA LEU A 87 21.53 -1.06 -1.42
C LEU A 87 20.91 -0.05 -0.46
N ALA A 88 19.93 0.72 -0.92
CA ALA A 88 19.15 1.62 -0.07
C ALA A 88 18.42 0.86 1.05
N MET A 89 17.72 -0.24 0.71
CA MET A 89 17.05 -1.10 1.69
C MET A 89 18.03 -1.65 2.73
N ASP A 90 19.22 -2.08 2.32
CA ASP A 90 20.21 -2.63 3.24
C ASP A 90 20.76 -1.60 4.22
N TYR A 91 21.03 -0.37 3.76
CA TYR A 91 21.40 0.73 4.67
C TYR A 91 20.26 1.16 5.59
N TYR A 92 19.01 1.21 5.09
CA TYR A 92 17.86 1.48 5.97
C TYR A 92 17.66 0.40 7.02
N LYS A 93 17.82 -0.88 6.68
CA LYS A 93 17.78 -2.00 7.64
C LYS A 93 18.85 -1.85 8.72
N GLN A 94 20.09 -1.53 8.35
CA GLN A 94 21.16 -1.27 9.31
C GLN A 94 20.83 -0.09 10.23
N CYS A 95 20.28 1.00 9.68
CA CYS A 95 19.88 2.19 10.44
C CYS A 95 18.83 1.88 11.53
N ILE A 96 17.88 0.97 11.27
CA ILE A 96 16.79 0.63 12.21
C ILE A 96 17.12 -0.47 13.22
N GLN A 97 18.33 -1.05 13.18
CA GLN A 97 18.80 -2.03 14.17
C GLN A 97 19.15 -1.38 15.52
N GLN A 98 19.37 -0.06 15.53
CA GLN A 98 19.78 0.67 16.73
C GLN A 98 18.61 1.45 17.35
N PRO A 99 18.37 1.33 18.66
CA PRO A 99 17.44 2.19 19.38
C PRO A 99 18.06 3.59 19.63
N PRO A 100 17.26 4.67 19.61
CA PRO A 100 15.85 4.72 19.23
C PRO A 100 15.68 4.55 17.71
N VAL A 101 14.65 3.79 17.34
CA VAL A 101 14.38 3.46 15.93
C VAL A 101 14.14 4.74 15.12
N HIS A 102 14.84 4.88 14.00
CA HIS A 102 14.75 6.06 13.17
C HIS A 102 13.44 6.07 12.35
N GLU A 103 12.49 6.93 12.73
CA GLU A 103 11.15 7.02 12.11
C GLU A 103 11.23 7.18 10.58
N GLY A 104 12.06 8.10 10.10
CA GLY A 104 12.24 8.34 8.66
C GLY A 104 12.83 7.14 7.91
N ALA A 105 13.63 6.30 8.58
CA ALA A 105 14.22 5.12 7.95
C ALA A 105 13.18 4.01 7.78
N LEU A 106 12.33 3.80 8.79
CA LEU A 106 11.18 2.90 8.69
C LEU A 106 10.19 3.37 7.62
N MET A 107 9.88 4.66 7.57
CA MET A 107 8.98 5.21 6.56
C MET A 107 9.50 4.89 5.16
N ASN A 108 10.76 5.25 4.86
CA ASN A 108 11.33 5.05 3.53
C ASN A 108 11.50 3.57 3.18
N LEU A 109 11.95 2.74 4.13
CA LEU A 109 12.05 1.29 3.93
C LEU A 109 10.68 0.66 3.64
N GLY A 110 9.64 1.09 4.37
CA GLY A 110 8.28 0.62 4.14
C GLY A 110 7.78 0.95 2.74
N VAL A 111 8.08 2.15 2.23
CA VAL A 111 7.68 2.50 0.85
C VAL A 111 8.49 1.74 -0.20
N LEU A 112 9.77 1.48 0.05
CA LEU A 112 10.58 0.64 -0.85
C LEU A 112 10.06 -0.80 -0.88
N TYR A 113 9.61 -1.36 0.25
CA TYR A 113 8.99 -2.68 0.26
C TYR A 113 7.65 -2.72 -0.48
N ASP A 114 6.81 -1.69 -0.31
CA ASP A 114 5.54 -1.58 -1.03
C ASP A 114 5.76 -1.54 -2.55
N ASP A 115 6.68 -0.70 -3.02
CA ASP A 115 7.04 -0.61 -4.44
C ASP A 115 7.60 -1.93 -5.00
N ALA A 116 8.28 -2.72 -4.15
CA ALA A 116 8.79 -4.05 -4.49
C ALA A 116 7.72 -5.16 -4.41
N GLY A 117 6.46 -4.83 -4.11
CA GLY A 117 5.36 -5.80 -3.93
C GLY A 117 5.46 -6.63 -2.65
N ARG A 118 6.33 -6.23 -1.71
CA ARG A 118 6.58 -6.88 -0.42
C ARG A 118 5.70 -6.25 0.66
N TYR A 119 4.39 -6.42 0.50
CA TYR A 119 3.40 -5.66 1.26
C TYR A 119 3.42 -5.97 2.76
N GLU A 120 3.67 -7.22 3.17
CA GLU A 120 3.78 -7.59 4.58
C GLU A 120 4.91 -6.85 5.28
N GLU A 121 6.10 -6.80 4.67
CA GLU A 121 7.24 -6.07 5.25
C GLU A 121 7.02 -4.55 5.24
N ALA A 122 6.32 -4.02 4.23
CA ALA A 122 5.89 -2.62 4.21
C ALA A 122 4.96 -2.29 5.37
N ILE A 123 3.94 -3.12 5.60
CA ILE A 123 2.98 -2.98 6.70
C ILE A 123 3.69 -3.01 8.04
N GLU A 124 4.64 -3.92 8.25
CA GLU A 124 5.43 -4.00 9.49
C GLU A 124 6.20 -2.69 9.75
N CYS A 125 6.86 -2.14 8.73
CA CYS A 125 7.58 -0.88 8.84
C CYS A 125 6.66 0.27 9.29
N PHE A 126 5.49 0.41 8.66
CA PHE A 126 4.53 1.45 9.02
C PHE A 126 3.89 1.23 10.39
N GLN A 127 3.67 -0.02 10.81
CA GLN A 127 3.19 -0.34 12.16
C GLN A 127 4.19 0.08 13.23
N ARG A 128 5.49 -0.15 13.02
CA ARG A 128 6.54 0.28 13.96
C ARG A 128 6.59 1.80 14.10
N VAL A 129 6.38 2.56 13.01
CA VAL A 129 6.23 4.03 13.08
C VAL A 129 5.01 4.40 13.92
N LEU A 130 3.86 3.79 13.67
CA LEU A 130 2.62 4.08 14.39
C LEU A 130 2.66 3.66 15.87
N ALA A 131 3.50 2.70 16.25
CA ALA A 131 3.72 2.32 17.65
C ALA A 131 4.41 3.45 18.44
N GLY A 132 5.36 4.17 17.83
CA GLY A 132 6.02 5.34 18.43
C GLY A 132 5.22 6.64 18.26
N ASN A 133 4.52 6.79 17.14
CA ASN A 133 3.73 7.97 16.79
C ASN A 133 2.36 7.56 16.21
N PRO A 134 1.36 7.28 17.06
CA PRO A 134 0.04 6.80 16.61
C PRO A 134 -0.70 7.76 15.66
N ASN A 135 -0.37 9.04 15.69
CA ASN A 135 -0.98 10.09 14.88
C ASN A 135 -0.19 10.40 13.59
N HIS A 136 0.83 9.62 13.25
CA HIS A 136 1.58 9.78 12.01
C HIS A 136 0.68 9.54 10.79
N ALA A 137 0.17 10.62 10.19
CA ALA A 137 -0.82 10.56 9.11
C ALA A 137 -0.33 9.74 7.90
N ARG A 138 0.93 9.95 7.50
CA ARG A 138 1.52 9.27 6.33
C ARG A 138 1.72 7.76 6.53
N ALA A 139 2.24 7.33 7.69
CA ALA A 139 2.36 5.92 8.03
C ALA A 139 0.99 5.21 8.06
N ARG A 140 -0.04 5.87 8.62
CA ARG A 140 -1.41 5.33 8.64
C ARG A 140 -1.98 5.14 7.24
N LEU A 141 -1.72 6.09 6.36
CA LEU A 141 -2.13 6.04 4.96
C LEU A 141 -1.42 4.89 4.24
N PHE A 142 -0.09 4.89 4.20
CA PHE A 142 0.69 3.88 3.47
C PHE A 142 0.46 2.47 3.99
N ARG A 143 0.22 2.29 5.30
CA ARG A 143 -0.21 1.00 5.85
C ARG A 143 -1.54 0.53 5.27
N ARG A 144 -2.53 1.43 5.16
CA ARG A 144 -3.85 1.08 4.59
C ARG A 144 -3.74 0.75 3.11
N ASP A 145 -2.93 1.50 2.38
CA ASP A 145 -2.70 1.27 0.95
C ASP A 145 -2.03 -0.11 0.74
N ALA A 146 -0.95 -0.41 1.48
CA ALA A 146 -0.29 -1.72 1.44
C ALA A 146 -1.22 -2.87 1.87
N GLN A 147 -2.09 -2.67 2.86
CA GLN A 147 -3.11 -3.66 3.26
C GLN A 147 -4.11 -3.94 2.13
N ALA A 148 -4.59 -2.90 1.45
CA ALA A 148 -5.50 -3.06 0.33
C ALA A 148 -4.83 -3.80 -0.85
N SER A 149 -3.58 -3.45 -1.17
CA SER A 149 -2.78 -4.13 -2.19
C SER A 149 -2.57 -5.61 -1.88
N LEU A 150 -2.30 -5.93 -0.61
CA LEU A 150 -2.18 -7.31 -0.15
C LEU A 150 -3.51 -8.08 -0.29
N GLU A 151 -4.63 -7.50 0.13
CA GLU A 151 -5.95 -8.12 0.02
C GLU A 151 -6.38 -8.37 -1.44
N MET A 152 -6.05 -7.46 -2.37
CA MET A 152 -6.30 -7.67 -3.81
C MET A 152 -5.47 -8.81 -4.41
N TYR A 153 -4.28 -9.08 -3.88
CA TYR A 153 -3.40 -10.15 -4.36
C TYR A 153 -3.78 -11.54 -3.80
N TYR A 154 -4.60 -11.61 -2.74
CA TYR A 154 -4.85 -12.83 -1.97
C TYR A 154 -6.33 -13.29 -1.92
N ASP A 155 -7.10 -13.16 -3.00
CA ASP A 155 -8.42 -13.83 -3.08
C ASP A 155 -8.48 -15.03 -4.06
N GLU A 156 -7.40 -15.80 -4.22
CA GLU A 156 -7.49 -17.07 -4.96
C GLU A 156 -8.31 -18.13 -4.22
N GLU A 157 -8.29 -18.13 -2.88
CA GLU A 157 -8.93 -19.18 -2.09
C GLU A 157 -10.43 -18.93 -1.88
N GLY A 158 -10.86 -17.66 -1.77
CA GLY A 158 -12.27 -17.29 -1.73
C GLY A 158 -12.95 -17.47 -3.07
N GLU A 159 -12.29 -17.08 -4.18
CA GLU A 159 -12.72 -17.39 -5.54
C GLU A 159 -12.83 -18.90 -5.75
N ARG A 160 -11.78 -19.70 -5.48
CA ARG A 160 -11.85 -21.17 -5.62
C ARG A 160 -12.94 -21.80 -4.77
N ARG A 161 -13.18 -21.30 -3.56
CA ARG A 161 -14.24 -21.80 -2.67
C ARG A 161 -15.62 -21.42 -3.18
N ARG A 162 -15.75 -20.22 -3.77
CA ARG A 162 -16.98 -19.73 -4.41
C ARG A 162 -17.28 -20.49 -5.69
N ASP A 163 -16.28 -20.74 -6.52
CA ASP A 163 -16.37 -21.52 -7.75
C ASP A 163 -16.73 -22.97 -7.48
N LYS A 164 -16.04 -23.63 -6.55
CA LYS A 164 -16.38 -24.99 -6.11
C LYS A 164 -17.82 -25.07 -5.59
N ARG A 165 -18.25 -24.06 -4.83
CA ARG A 165 -19.63 -24.00 -4.33
C ARG A 165 -20.62 -23.79 -5.47
N ASN A 166 -20.38 -22.85 -6.39
CA ASN A 166 -21.25 -22.60 -7.54
C ASN A 166 -21.37 -23.83 -8.44
N GLN A 167 -20.26 -24.54 -8.68
CA GLN A 167 -20.26 -25.79 -9.43
C GLN A 167 -21.14 -26.87 -8.77
N VAL A 168 -21.13 -26.97 -7.44
CA VAL A 168 -22.02 -27.89 -6.71
C VAL A 168 -23.49 -27.46 -6.83
N LEU A 169 -23.78 -26.15 -6.79
CA LEU A 169 -25.15 -25.64 -6.93
C LEU A 169 -25.74 -25.85 -8.33
N GLU A 170 -24.91 -25.94 -9.36
CA GLU A 170 -25.32 -26.21 -10.75
C GLU A 170 -25.61 -27.68 -11.04
N ILE A 171 -25.28 -28.61 -10.12
CA ILE A 171 -25.52 -30.04 -10.31
C ILE A 171 -27.03 -30.27 -10.51
N PRO A 172 -27.45 -30.93 -11.61
CA PRO A 172 -28.84 -31.29 -11.83
C PRO A 172 -29.36 -32.24 -10.76
N VAL A 173 -30.58 -32.01 -10.28
CA VAL A 173 -31.23 -32.93 -9.32
C VAL A 173 -31.49 -34.32 -9.93
N THR A 174 -31.42 -34.45 -11.26
CA THR A 174 -31.56 -35.71 -11.99
C THR A 174 -30.37 -36.65 -11.85
N ASP A 175 -29.21 -36.13 -11.44
CA ASP A 175 -27.97 -36.91 -11.29
C ASP A 175 -28.00 -37.78 -10.01
N PHE A 176 -29.02 -37.58 -9.16
CA PHE A 176 -29.21 -38.31 -7.92
C PHE A 176 -30.27 -39.40 -8.04
N GLU A 177 -30.01 -40.55 -7.42
CA GLU A 177 -30.96 -41.66 -7.34
C GLU A 177 -32.10 -41.34 -6.37
N LEU A 178 -33.13 -40.70 -6.89
CA LEU A 178 -34.32 -40.32 -6.13
C LEU A 178 -35.51 -41.21 -6.47
N SER A 179 -36.42 -41.41 -5.51
CA SER A 179 -37.67 -42.12 -5.77
C SER A 179 -38.51 -41.40 -6.84
N VAL A 180 -39.40 -42.15 -7.50
CA VAL A 180 -40.30 -41.61 -8.54
C VAL A 180 -41.17 -40.47 -7.97
N ARG A 181 -41.55 -40.55 -6.69
CA ARG A 181 -42.31 -39.52 -5.98
C ARG A 181 -41.48 -38.24 -5.80
N SER A 182 -40.25 -38.35 -5.31
CA SER A 182 -39.31 -37.24 -5.14
C SER A 182 -39.03 -36.54 -6.48
N ARG A 183 -38.74 -37.29 -7.55
CA ARG A 183 -38.51 -36.74 -8.91
C ARG A 183 -39.73 -36.03 -9.48
N ASN A 184 -40.92 -36.61 -9.34
CA ASN A 184 -42.16 -35.99 -9.84
C ASN A 184 -42.50 -34.71 -9.08
N CYS A 185 -42.20 -34.64 -7.78
CA CYS A 185 -42.35 -33.42 -6.99
C CYS A 185 -41.41 -32.31 -7.50
N LEU A 186 -40.10 -32.59 -7.56
CA LEU A 186 -39.09 -31.63 -8.02
C LEU A 186 -39.39 -31.11 -9.44
N LYS A 187 -39.77 -32.01 -10.35
CA LYS A 187 -40.15 -31.65 -11.72
C LYS A 187 -41.36 -30.72 -11.77
N LYS A 188 -42.38 -30.95 -10.95
CA LYS A 188 -43.59 -30.11 -10.91
C LYS A 188 -43.37 -28.78 -10.20
N MET A 189 -42.43 -28.72 -9.26
CA MET A 189 -41.98 -27.47 -8.62
C MET A 189 -40.96 -26.71 -9.48
N ASN A 190 -40.62 -27.21 -10.68
CA ASN A 190 -39.61 -26.64 -11.58
C ASN A 190 -38.22 -26.50 -10.95
N ILE A 191 -37.90 -27.38 -10.00
CA ILE A 191 -36.58 -27.47 -9.35
C ILE A 191 -35.69 -28.32 -10.25
N ARG A 192 -34.63 -27.72 -10.82
CA ARG A 192 -33.76 -28.40 -11.79
C ARG A 192 -32.36 -28.63 -11.24
N THR A 193 -31.89 -27.76 -10.36
CA THR A 193 -30.54 -27.81 -9.78
C THR A 193 -30.59 -27.90 -8.26
N LEU A 194 -29.46 -28.28 -7.64
CA LEU A 194 -29.31 -28.19 -6.18
C LEU A 194 -29.49 -26.75 -5.68
N GLY A 195 -29.06 -25.76 -6.46
CA GLY A 195 -29.24 -24.33 -6.16
C GLY A 195 -30.71 -23.90 -6.09
N ASP A 196 -31.58 -24.46 -6.93
CA ASP A 196 -33.03 -24.22 -6.88
C ASP A 196 -33.65 -24.87 -5.64
N LEU A 197 -33.19 -26.08 -5.30
CA LEU A 197 -33.75 -26.89 -4.22
C LEU A 197 -33.50 -26.28 -2.83
N ILE A 198 -32.32 -25.73 -2.59
CA ILE A 198 -31.97 -25.13 -1.28
C ILE A 198 -32.73 -23.83 -0.97
N ARG A 199 -33.41 -23.23 -1.95
CA ARG A 199 -34.29 -22.06 -1.75
C ARG A 199 -35.63 -22.43 -1.14
N HIS A 200 -36.02 -23.69 -1.23
CA HIS A 200 -37.27 -24.18 -0.66
C HIS A 200 -37.08 -24.66 0.77
N SER A 201 -38.09 -24.38 1.60
CA SER A 201 -38.17 -24.91 2.95
C SER A 201 -38.72 -26.34 2.96
N GLU A 202 -38.45 -27.07 4.05
CA GLU A 202 -39.03 -28.40 4.26
C GLU A 202 -40.55 -28.38 4.28
N GLN A 203 -41.14 -27.30 4.82
CA GLN A 203 -42.57 -27.10 4.91
C GLN A 203 -43.21 -26.92 3.53
N GLU A 204 -42.55 -26.20 2.61
CA GLU A 204 -43.02 -26.06 1.23
C GLU A 204 -43.02 -27.38 0.47
N LEU A 205 -41.99 -28.21 0.66
CA LEU A 205 -41.92 -29.54 0.05
C LEU A 205 -43.01 -30.45 0.61
N LEU A 206 -43.22 -30.47 1.93
CA LEU A 206 -44.26 -31.27 2.60
C LEU A 206 -45.69 -30.82 2.27
N ALA A 207 -45.90 -29.54 1.97
CA ALA A 207 -47.20 -29.01 1.55
C ALA A 207 -47.60 -29.47 0.14
N TYR A 208 -46.68 -30.04 -0.64
CA TYR A 208 -46.94 -30.45 -2.02
C TYR A 208 -47.74 -31.77 -2.09
N LYS A 209 -48.77 -31.80 -2.92
CA LYS A 209 -49.68 -32.96 -3.04
C LYS A 209 -48.90 -34.23 -3.45
N ASN A 210 -49.09 -35.31 -2.70
CA ASN A 210 -48.44 -36.62 -2.87
C ASN A 210 -46.93 -36.64 -2.60
N PHE A 211 -46.40 -35.62 -1.94
CA PHE A 211 -45.08 -35.64 -1.32
C PHE A 211 -45.22 -36.11 0.14
N GLY A 212 -44.24 -36.83 0.67
CA GLY A 212 -44.32 -37.40 2.01
C GLY A 212 -42.96 -37.43 2.72
N GLU A 213 -42.97 -37.73 4.01
CA GLU A 213 -41.79 -37.66 4.88
C GLU A 213 -40.61 -38.51 4.38
N THR A 214 -40.89 -39.68 3.79
CA THR A 214 -39.86 -40.54 3.18
C THR A 214 -39.14 -39.85 2.01
N SER A 215 -39.88 -39.16 1.15
CA SER A 215 -39.31 -38.38 0.04
C SER A 215 -38.57 -37.13 0.53
N LEU A 216 -39.00 -36.54 1.65
CA LEU A 216 -38.27 -35.44 2.29
C LEU A 216 -36.92 -35.93 2.83
N GLN A 217 -36.89 -37.10 3.48
CA GLN A 217 -35.66 -37.66 4.02
C GLN A 217 -34.66 -37.98 2.90
N GLU A 218 -35.12 -38.56 1.77
CA GLU A 218 -34.28 -38.78 0.57
C GLU A 218 -33.63 -37.48 0.07
N ILE A 219 -34.39 -36.37 0.04
CA ILE A 219 -33.86 -35.07 -0.38
C ILE A 219 -32.84 -34.52 0.63
N LYS A 220 -33.09 -34.70 1.94
CA LYS A 220 -32.15 -34.28 2.99
C LYS A 220 -30.85 -35.07 2.94
N ASP A 221 -30.93 -36.38 2.73
CA ASP A 221 -29.76 -37.25 2.64
C ASP A 221 -28.91 -36.89 1.41
N MET A 222 -29.58 -36.62 0.29
CA MET A 222 -28.94 -36.14 -0.94
C MET A 222 -28.21 -34.81 -0.74
N LEU A 223 -28.88 -33.80 -0.16
CA LEU A 223 -28.25 -32.51 0.14
C LEU A 223 -27.12 -32.65 1.16
N GLY A 224 -27.30 -33.51 2.17
CA GLY A 224 -26.30 -33.84 3.17
C GLY A 224 -25.01 -34.42 2.58
N SER A 225 -25.12 -35.24 1.52
CA SER A 225 -23.96 -35.78 0.79
C SER A 225 -23.08 -34.71 0.12
N LYS A 226 -23.64 -33.50 -0.09
CA LYS A 226 -22.95 -32.33 -0.64
C LYS A 226 -22.78 -31.20 0.39
N ASN A 227 -22.99 -31.48 1.68
CA ASN A 227 -22.96 -30.50 2.78
C ASN A 227 -23.94 -29.32 2.60
N LEU A 228 -25.07 -29.54 1.91
CA LEU A 228 -26.15 -28.59 1.72
C LEU A 228 -27.35 -28.93 2.63
N LYS A 229 -28.22 -27.96 2.87
CA LYS A 229 -29.49 -28.13 3.61
C LYS A 229 -30.60 -27.30 2.97
N LEU A 230 -31.84 -27.74 3.14
CA LEU A 230 -33.03 -27.01 2.71
C LEU A 230 -33.17 -25.69 3.48
N GLY A 231 -33.66 -24.65 2.80
CA GLY A 231 -33.80 -23.31 3.37
C GLY A 231 -32.49 -22.55 3.60
N MET A 232 -31.33 -23.06 3.15
CA MET A 232 -30.04 -22.35 3.26
C MET A 232 -29.95 -21.09 2.37
N ALA A 233 -30.80 -20.99 1.36
CA ALA A 233 -30.85 -19.84 0.46
C ALA A 233 -32.04 -18.90 0.73
N VAL A 234 -32.70 -19.02 1.90
CA VAL A 234 -33.59 -17.95 2.40
C VAL A 234 -32.68 -16.75 2.65
N GLU A 235 -32.93 -15.69 1.88
CA GLU A 235 -32.22 -14.41 1.77
C GLU A 235 -31.11 -14.19 2.82
N PRO A 236 -29.85 -13.92 2.43
CA PRO A 236 -28.97 -13.23 3.35
C PRO A 236 -29.68 -11.92 3.68
N SER A 237 -30.10 -11.79 4.95
CA SER A 237 -30.43 -10.51 5.54
C SER A 237 -29.39 -9.51 5.06
N GLU A 238 -29.85 -8.31 4.74
CA GLU A 238 -29.02 -7.16 4.33
C GLU A 238 -27.87 -6.86 5.31
N GLU A 239 -27.80 -7.57 6.44
CA GLU A 239 -26.77 -7.59 7.46
C GLU A 239 -25.38 -8.03 6.97
N ARG A 240 -25.22 -8.79 5.88
CA ARG A 240 -23.86 -9.05 5.33
C ARG A 240 -23.28 -7.92 4.50
N ARG A 241 -24.06 -6.88 4.18
CA ARG A 241 -23.52 -5.62 3.66
C ARG A 241 -22.94 -4.72 4.76
N ILE A 242 -23.09 -5.08 6.04
CA ILE A 242 -22.68 -4.24 7.18
C ILE A 242 -21.19 -4.44 7.57
N LEU A 243 -20.49 -5.44 7.00
CA LEU A 243 -19.05 -5.61 7.25
C LEU A 243 -18.13 -4.99 6.19
N ALA A 244 -18.69 -4.42 5.12
CA ALA A 244 -17.96 -3.41 4.36
C ALA A 244 -18.19 -2.07 5.06
N PRO A 245 -17.15 -1.33 5.49
CA PRO A 245 -17.38 0.07 5.80
C PRO A 245 -18.03 0.71 4.57
N PRO A 246 -19.07 1.54 4.72
CA PRO A 246 -19.61 2.26 3.60
C PRO A 246 -18.45 2.97 2.89
N PRO A 247 -18.42 3.03 1.55
CA PRO A 247 -17.46 3.88 0.86
C PRO A 247 -17.51 5.25 1.55
N PRO A 248 -16.36 5.81 1.97
CA PRO A 248 -16.36 7.05 2.73
C PRO A 248 -17.24 8.04 1.99
N ALA A 249 -18.28 8.53 2.67
CA ALA A 249 -19.22 9.47 2.10
C ALA A 249 -18.39 10.52 1.39
N LEU A 250 -18.57 10.62 0.06
CA LEU A 250 -17.91 11.61 -0.77
C LEU A 250 -18.22 12.95 -0.12
N LEU A 251 -17.25 13.46 0.65
CA LEU A 251 -17.25 14.83 1.12
C LEU A 251 -17.53 15.65 -0.13
N ALA A 252 -18.62 16.41 -0.09
CA ALA A 252 -19.03 17.28 -1.17
C ALA A 252 -17.78 17.98 -1.72
N PRO A 253 -17.58 17.99 -3.05
CA PRO A 253 -16.36 18.53 -3.62
C PRO A 253 -16.17 19.95 -3.07
N PRO A 254 -14.99 20.29 -2.53
CA PRO A 254 -14.74 21.65 -2.10
C PRO A 254 -14.97 22.59 -3.29
N PRO A 255 -15.41 23.84 -3.04
CA PRO A 255 -15.73 24.78 -4.10
C PRO A 255 -14.54 24.89 -5.04
N ARG A 256 -14.80 24.77 -6.34
CA ARG A 256 -13.80 24.86 -7.42
C ARG A 256 -12.98 26.14 -7.25
N ALA A 257 -11.82 26.02 -6.62
CA ALA A 257 -10.76 27.01 -6.70
C ALA A 257 -9.99 26.71 -7.98
N ALA A 258 -9.80 27.74 -8.80
CA ALA A 258 -9.04 27.72 -10.04
C ALA A 258 -7.66 27.05 -9.81
N GLY A 259 -7.50 25.79 -10.20
CA GLY A 259 -6.41 24.93 -9.69
C GLY A 259 -5.50 24.31 -10.75
N SER A 260 -5.55 24.71 -12.02
CA SER A 260 -4.63 24.18 -13.05
C SER A 260 -3.25 24.85 -13.04
N SER A 261 -3.11 26.02 -12.40
CA SER A 261 -1.87 26.81 -12.38
C SER A 261 -1.03 26.67 -11.10
N ALA A 262 -1.40 25.77 -10.18
CA ALA A 262 -0.59 25.54 -8.98
C ALA A 262 0.72 24.87 -9.39
N ASN A 263 1.84 25.43 -8.91
CA ASN A 263 3.18 24.94 -9.20
C ASN A 263 3.44 23.67 -8.38
N VAL A 264 4.05 22.66 -9.02
CA VAL A 264 4.45 21.40 -8.38
C VAL A 264 5.41 21.64 -7.21
N ALA A 265 6.22 22.70 -7.27
CA ALA A 265 7.13 23.09 -6.20
C ALA A 265 6.43 23.48 -4.89
N ASP A 266 5.21 24.02 -4.97
CA ASP A 266 4.44 24.49 -3.80
C ASP A 266 3.62 23.36 -3.15
N LEU A 267 3.71 22.13 -3.68
CA LEU A 267 2.94 20.98 -3.24
C LEU A 267 3.79 20.01 -2.41
N GLU A 268 3.17 19.47 -1.36
CA GLU A 268 3.77 18.46 -0.47
C GLU A 268 3.77 17.08 -1.13
N PHE A 269 4.66 16.88 -2.10
CA PHE A 269 4.99 15.57 -2.66
C PHE A 269 6.13 14.90 -1.88
N SER A 270 6.12 13.56 -1.86
CA SER A 270 7.30 12.80 -1.49
C SER A 270 8.49 13.14 -2.40
N ALA A 271 9.72 12.97 -1.91
CA ALA A 271 10.93 13.20 -2.71
C ALA A 271 10.91 12.39 -4.03
N ARG A 272 10.33 11.18 -3.98
CA ARG A 272 10.18 10.24 -5.10
C ARG A 272 9.19 10.77 -6.14
N SER A 273 8.00 11.14 -5.72
CA SER A 273 6.97 11.74 -6.59
C SER A 273 7.47 13.05 -7.20
N ARG A 274 8.10 13.92 -6.39
CA ARG A 274 8.67 15.18 -6.90
C ARG A 274 9.71 14.92 -7.98
N LYS A 275 10.64 13.99 -7.76
CA LYS A 275 11.70 13.69 -8.72
C LYS A 275 11.19 13.00 -9.99
N ALA A 276 10.18 12.14 -9.87
CA ALA A 276 9.52 11.57 -11.04
C ALA A 276 8.83 12.66 -11.89
N LEU A 277 8.14 13.59 -11.22
CA LEU A 277 7.50 14.74 -11.88
C LEU A 277 8.51 15.68 -12.53
N GLU A 278 9.63 15.97 -11.86
CA GLU A 278 10.74 16.77 -12.41
C GLU A 278 11.36 16.10 -13.65
N ARG A 279 11.62 14.78 -13.62
CA ARG A 279 12.13 14.02 -14.77
C ARG A 279 11.17 14.04 -15.95
N LEU A 280 9.87 14.04 -15.66
CA LEU A 280 8.81 14.14 -16.66
C LEU A 280 8.54 15.59 -17.11
N GLY A 281 9.25 16.58 -16.56
CA GLY A 281 9.09 17.98 -16.90
C GLY A 281 7.76 18.59 -16.47
N CYS A 282 7.09 18.00 -15.47
CA CYS A 282 5.81 18.49 -14.96
C CYS A 282 6.03 19.67 -14.02
N VAL A 283 5.62 20.87 -14.42
CA VAL A 283 5.81 22.11 -13.64
C VAL A 283 4.51 22.55 -12.98
N THR A 284 3.36 22.18 -13.57
CA THR A 284 2.02 22.53 -13.08
C THR A 284 1.17 21.30 -12.81
N LEU A 285 0.14 21.45 -11.97
CA LEU A 285 -0.88 20.41 -11.80
C LEU A 285 -1.56 20.00 -13.11
N GLY A 286 -1.66 20.93 -14.09
CA GLY A 286 -2.16 20.63 -15.43
C GLY A 286 -1.28 19.64 -16.18
N ASP A 287 0.05 19.77 -16.07
CA ASP A 287 1.00 18.85 -16.71
C ASP A 287 0.90 17.45 -16.13
N ILE A 288 0.74 17.36 -14.80
CA ILE A 288 0.53 16.09 -14.10
C ILE A 288 -0.78 15.44 -14.55
N ALA A 289 -1.87 16.21 -14.59
CA ALA A 289 -3.19 15.71 -15.01
C ALA A 289 -3.20 15.19 -16.46
N ALA A 290 -2.27 15.66 -17.31
CA ALA A 290 -2.12 15.18 -18.68
C ALA A 290 -1.29 13.88 -18.80
N MET A 291 -0.67 13.40 -17.71
CA MET A 291 0.09 12.15 -17.73
C MET A 291 -0.82 10.93 -17.55
N SER A 292 -0.47 9.84 -18.23
CA SER A 292 -1.08 8.53 -17.98
C SER A 292 -0.44 7.81 -16.80
N GLU A 293 -1.22 6.95 -16.15
CA GLU A 293 -0.77 6.13 -15.03
C GLU A 293 0.42 5.25 -15.43
N GLU A 294 0.35 4.65 -16.63
CA GLU A 294 1.41 3.80 -17.19
C GLU A 294 2.73 4.56 -17.33
N LYS A 295 2.68 5.83 -17.75
CA LYS A 295 3.88 6.65 -17.95
C LYS A 295 4.54 7.05 -16.63
N LEU A 296 3.73 7.22 -15.58
CA LEU A 296 4.20 7.45 -14.22
C LEU A 296 4.83 6.19 -13.63
N LEU A 297 4.15 5.05 -13.74
CA LEU A 297 4.67 3.74 -13.28
C LEU A 297 5.90 3.27 -14.06
N ALA A 298 6.07 3.71 -15.31
CA ALA A 298 7.28 3.44 -16.08
C ALA A 298 8.52 4.23 -15.58
N GLN A 299 8.35 5.18 -14.65
CA GLN A 299 9.49 5.91 -14.10
C GLN A 299 10.29 5.06 -13.12
N LYS A 300 11.62 5.11 -13.24
CA LYS A 300 12.53 4.44 -12.31
C LYS A 300 12.34 5.01 -10.89
N ASN A 301 12.18 4.13 -9.89
CA ASN A 301 11.90 4.45 -8.47
C ASN A 301 10.53 5.10 -8.24
N PHE A 302 9.53 4.73 -9.05
CA PHE A 302 8.15 5.20 -8.90
C PHE A 302 7.19 4.01 -8.83
N GLY A 303 6.73 3.69 -7.62
CA GLY A 303 5.73 2.64 -7.42
C GLY A 303 4.31 3.15 -7.13
N GLU A 304 3.43 2.20 -6.85
CA GLU A 304 1.99 2.41 -6.61
C GLU A 304 1.71 3.41 -5.48
N THR A 305 2.50 3.40 -4.41
CA THR A 305 2.34 4.40 -3.34
C THR A 305 2.60 5.84 -3.83
N SER A 306 3.60 6.05 -4.69
CA SER A 306 3.85 7.36 -5.30
C SER A 306 2.74 7.74 -6.28
N LEU A 307 2.22 6.78 -7.06
CA LEU A 307 1.09 6.99 -7.97
C LEU A 307 -0.16 7.43 -7.20
N ASN A 308 -0.50 6.72 -6.13
CA ASN A 308 -1.65 7.02 -5.28
C ASN A 308 -1.49 8.37 -4.57
N GLU A 309 -0.27 8.73 -4.16
CA GLU A 309 0.05 10.07 -3.67
C GLU A 309 -0.29 11.14 -4.71
N ILE A 310 0.16 10.98 -5.96
CA ILE A 310 -0.12 11.93 -7.06
C ILE A 310 -1.62 12.03 -7.34
N LYS A 311 -2.32 10.89 -7.51
CA LYS A 311 -3.77 10.84 -7.76
C LYS A 311 -4.55 11.58 -6.68
N ARG A 312 -4.17 11.42 -5.42
CA ARG A 312 -4.83 12.08 -4.29
C ARG A 312 -4.59 13.58 -4.28
N VAL A 313 -3.37 14.03 -4.57
CA VAL A 313 -3.08 15.47 -4.70
C VAL A 313 -3.92 16.07 -5.81
N LEU A 314 -3.97 15.44 -7.00
CA LEU A 314 -4.83 15.88 -8.09
C LEU A 314 -6.31 15.97 -7.69
N ARG A 315 -6.83 14.96 -6.97
CA ARG A 315 -8.22 14.98 -6.47
C ARG A 315 -8.51 16.14 -5.53
N ARG A 316 -7.54 16.59 -4.71
CA ARG A 316 -7.69 17.77 -3.84
C ARG A 316 -7.98 19.05 -4.65
N PHE A 317 -7.50 19.11 -5.89
CA PHE A 317 -7.74 20.20 -6.83
C PHE A 317 -8.82 19.89 -7.88
N GLY A 318 -9.56 18.79 -7.71
CA GLY A 318 -10.62 18.37 -8.64
C GLY A 318 -10.11 17.87 -10.00
N LEU A 319 -8.84 17.46 -10.06
CA LEU A 319 -8.19 16.91 -11.26
C LEU A 319 -8.01 15.38 -11.13
N GLN A 320 -7.82 14.73 -12.27
CA GLN A 320 -7.51 13.30 -12.38
C GLN A 320 -6.42 13.09 -13.43
N LEU A 321 -5.71 11.97 -13.37
CA LEU A 321 -4.72 11.60 -14.40
C LEU A 321 -5.42 11.34 -15.75
N GLY A 322 -4.67 11.54 -16.83
CA GLY A 322 -5.13 11.27 -18.18
C GLY A 322 -5.32 9.77 -18.39
N GLY A 323 -6.45 9.39 -18.98
CA GLY A 323 -6.71 8.02 -19.42
C GLY A 323 -5.94 7.64 -20.67
#